data_AF-A0A945X1I1-F1
#
_entry.id   AF-A0A945X1I1-F1
#
_cell.length_a   1.000
_cell.length_b   1.000
_cell.length_c   1.000
_cell.angle_alpha   90.00
_cell.angle_beta   90.00
_cell.angle_gamma   90.00
#
_symmetry.space_group_name_H-M   'P 1'
#
loop_
_entity.id
_entity.type
_entity.pdbx_description
1 polymer ?
#
loop_
_entity_poly.entity_id
_entity_poly.type
_entity_poly.pdbx_seq_one_letter_code
_entity_poly.pdbx_strand_id
1 'polypeptide(L)'
;MRFMLWVCGFLLAVGAGGGEIIPYQARISSAANRDTLDTVHARNAAAAEDALEGRHAELKVLSLVRLDRSVGYDWFLARMSVRGVNAIDTVLAKGSGDARRIATSRFPEGRIVSLIKLRNADGYAFFETTVHGASKKAFKDFAFADGTANARKAFSVRYPDGKISSVTDVR
;
A
#
# COMPACT_ATOMS: atom_id res chain seq x y z
N MET A 1 21.94 50.61 0.40
CA MET A 1 20.97 49.54 0.08
C MET A 1 21.74 48.29 -0.32
N ARG A 2 21.80 47.29 0.57
CA ARG A 2 22.34 45.95 0.29
C ARG A 2 21.34 44.95 0.89
N PHE A 3 20.57 44.29 0.02
CA PHE A 3 19.72 43.16 0.38
C PHE A 3 20.63 41.93 0.54
N MET A 4 20.65 41.35 1.73
CA MET A 4 21.35 40.10 2.00
C MET A 4 20.28 39.02 2.21
N LEU A 5 20.09 38.22 1.16
CA LEU A 5 19.21 37.05 1.17
C LEU A 5 19.78 36.00 2.12
N TRP A 6 19.04 35.67 3.18
CA TRP A 6 19.31 34.50 4.01
C TRP A 6 18.53 33.33 3.43
N VAL A 7 19.23 32.42 2.75
CA VAL A 7 18.65 31.15 2.27
C VAL A 7 18.62 30.19 3.45
N CYS A 8 17.43 29.96 4.00
CA CYS A 8 17.17 28.86 4.93
C CYS A 8 17.43 27.52 4.21
N GLY A 9 18.55 26.88 4.53
CA GLY A 9 18.80 25.48 4.18
C GLY A 9 17.87 24.57 4.98
N PHE A 10 16.72 24.25 4.41
CA PHE A 10 15.84 23.20 4.92
C PHE A 10 16.40 21.84 4.46
N LEU A 11 17.43 21.34 5.17
CA LEU A 11 17.83 19.95 5.06
C LEU A 11 16.76 19.09 5.74
N LEU A 12 15.79 18.61 4.96
CA LEU A 12 14.97 17.48 5.36
C LEU A 12 15.88 16.24 5.38
N ALA A 13 16.41 15.93 6.56
CA ALA A 13 16.87 14.59 6.86
C ALA A 13 15.67 13.65 6.76
N VAL A 14 15.49 13.03 5.58
CA VAL A 14 14.61 11.86 5.44
C VAL A 14 15.31 10.74 6.18
N GLY A 15 15.01 10.62 7.47
CA GLY A 15 15.46 9.51 8.29
C GLY A 15 15.09 8.22 7.60
N ALA A 16 16.11 7.47 7.18
CA ALA A 16 16.00 6.06 6.86
C ALA A 16 15.67 5.31 8.15
N GLY A 17 14.41 5.39 8.58
CA GLY A 17 13.91 4.67 9.74
C GLY A 17 13.84 3.19 9.41
N GLY A 18 14.84 2.42 9.86
CA GLY A 18 14.86 0.96 9.85
C GLY A 18 13.88 0.35 10.86
N GLY A 19 12.61 0.77 10.83
CA GLY A 19 11.55 0.20 11.67
C GLY A 19 11.01 -1.10 11.08
N GLU A 20 10.60 -2.03 11.95
CA GLU A 20 9.93 -3.28 11.56
C GLU A 20 8.73 -3.00 10.63
N ILE A 21 8.57 -3.80 9.57
CA ILE A 21 7.40 -3.71 8.67
C ILE A 21 6.23 -4.46 9.31
N ILE A 22 5.22 -3.70 9.71
CA ILE A 22 4.09 -4.18 10.51
C ILE A 22 2.80 -4.08 9.69
N PRO A 23 1.92 -5.10 9.73
CA PRO A 23 0.59 -5.00 9.13
C PRO A 23 -0.35 -4.13 9.97
N TYR A 24 -1.11 -3.29 9.29
CA TYR A 24 -2.22 -2.52 9.83
C TYR A 24 -3.50 -2.86 9.07
N GLN A 25 -4.63 -2.82 9.74
CA GLN A 25 -5.95 -2.89 9.14
C GLN A 25 -6.69 -1.58 9.38
N ALA A 26 -7.27 -1.04 8.31
CA ALA A 26 -8.11 0.13 8.38
C ALA A 26 -9.54 -0.18 8.00
N ARG A 27 -10.48 0.48 8.68
CA ARG A 27 -11.84 0.66 8.19
C ARG A 27 -11.88 1.98 7.45
N ILE A 28 -12.32 1.94 6.20
CA ILE A 28 -12.33 3.09 5.30
C ILE A 28 -13.75 3.32 4.82
N SER A 29 -14.23 4.56 4.88
CA SER A 29 -15.56 4.93 4.43
C SER A 29 -15.51 5.61 3.08
N SER A 30 -16.39 5.17 2.19
CA SER A 30 -16.62 5.80 0.88
C SER A 30 -17.74 6.82 0.92
N ALA A 31 -17.71 7.78 -0.01
CA ALA A 31 -18.83 8.71 -0.23
C ALA A 31 -20.16 7.99 -0.52
N ALA A 32 -20.12 6.73 -0.97
CA ALA A 32 -21.28 5.86 -1.15
C ALA A 32 -21.72 5.12 0.14
N ASN A 33 -21.23 5.52 1.31
CA ASN A 33 -21.58 4.98 2.63
C ASN A 33 -21.34 3.46 2.79
N ARG A 34 -20.45 2.88 1.99
CA ARG A 34 -19.97 1.50 2.18
C ARG A 34 -18.66 1.56 2.90
N ASP A 35 -18.66 1.04 4.13
CA ASP A 35 -17.44 0.80 4.87
C ASP A 35 -16.73 -0.43 4.30
N THR A 36 -15.45 -0.25 3.97
CA THR A 36 -14.59 -1.30 3.49
C THR A 36 -13.43 -1.49 4.44
N LEU A 37 -12.83 -2.68 4.41
CA LEU A 37 -11.58 -2.95 5.09
C LEU A 37 -10.45 -2.91 4.08
N ASP A 38 -9.30 -2.39 4.50
CA ASP A 38 -8.04 -2.57 3.80
C ASP A 38 -6.95 -2.96 4.80
N THR A 39 -5.92 -3.65 4.31
CA THR A 39 -4.69 -3.91 5.02
C THR A 39 -3.50 -3.23 4.34
N VAL A 40 -2.61 -2.66 5.14
CA VAL A 40 -1.39 -2.00 4.65
C VAL A 40 -0.22 -2.41 5.52
N HIS A 41 0.96 -2.49 4.91
CA HIS A 41 2.19 -2.72 5.66
C HIS A 41 2.92 -1.39 5.76
N ALA A 42 3.34 -1.03 6.96
CA ALA A 42 4.02 0.22 7.21
C ALA A 42 4.96 0.09 8.41
N ARG A 43 5.86 1.05 8.57
CA ARG A 43 6.80 1.08 9.70
C ARG A 43 6.20 1.68 10.97
N ASN A 44 5.09 2.41 10.85
CA ASN A 44 4.34 3.01 11.94
C ASN A 44 2.93 3.37 11.47
N ALA A 45 2.06 3.78 12.41
CA ALA A 45 0.67 4.13 12.12
C ALA A 45 0.54 5.33 11.16
N ALA A 46 1.34 6.38 11.34
CA ALA A 46 1.30 7.56 10.46
C ALA A 46 1.63 7.22 9.00
N ALA A 47 2.62 6.35 8.77
CA ALA A 47 2.95 5.87 7.43
C ALA A 47 1.86 4.96 6.85
N ALA A 48 1.15 4.20 7.68
CA ALA A 48 -0.01 3.42 7.25
C ALA A 48 -1.16 4.34 6.82
N GLU A 49 -1.44 5.39 7.57
CA GLU A 49 -2.45 6.41 7.22
C GLU A 49 -2.09 7.11 5.91
N ASP A 50 -0.86 7.64 5.79
CA ASP A 50 -0.37 8.28 4.56
C ASP A 50 -0.55 7.35 3.33
N ALA A 51 -0.24 6.06 3.48
CA ALA A 51 -0.38 5.08 2.40
C ALA A 51 -1.85 4.75 2.07
N LEU A 52 -2.71 4.67 3.08
CA LEU A 52 -4.15 4.41 2.89
C LEU A 52 -4.85 5.59 2.24
N GLU A 53 -4.57 6.81 2.70
CA GLU A 53 -5.08 8.04 2.07
C GLU A 53 -4.62 8.15 0.62
N GLY A 54 -3.36 7.79 0.35
CA GLY A 54 -2.83 7.78 -1.02
C GLY A 54 -3.45 6.70 -1.92
N ARG A 55 -3.84 5.53 -1.39
CA ARG A 55 -4.54 4.48 -2.16
C ARG A 55 -6.00 4.83 -2.40
N HIS A 56 -6.60 5.56 -1.48
CA HIS A 56 -8.02 5.79 -1.39
C HIS A 56 -8.32 7.29 -1.29
N ALA A 57 -7.93 8.05 -2.30
CA ALA A 57 -7.96 9.52 -2.29
C ALA A 57 -9.35 10.12 -1.97
N GLU A 58 -10.43 9.40 -2.26
CA GLU A 58 -11.81 9.83 -2.01
C GLU A 58 -12.41 9.26 -0.72
N LEU A 59 -11.67 8.39 -0.01
CA LEU A 59 -12.19 7.66 1.16
C LEU A 59 -11.55 8.17 2.45
N LYS A 60 -12.34 8.15 3.54
CA LYS A 60 -11.86 8.55 4.87
C LYS A 60 -11.47 7.33 5.70
N VAL A 61 -10.26 7.33 6.26
CA VAL A 61 -9.86 6.35 7.27
C VAL A 61 -10.67 6.62 8.55
N LEU A 62 -11.51 5.66 8.95
CA LEU A 62 -12.34 5.74 10.16
C LEU A 62 -11.62 5.19 11.39
N SER A 63 -10.84 4.14 11.19
CA SER A 63 -10.03 3.53 12.23
C SER A 63 -8.83 2.83 11.62
N LEU A 64 -7.74 2.76 12.40
CA LEU A 64 -6.52 2.05 12.05
C LEU A 64 -6.10 1.19 13.26
N VAL A 65 -5.89 -0.10 13.02
CA VAL A 65 -5.50 -1.06 14.06
C VAL A 65 -4.23 -1.77 13.60
N ARG A 66 -3.22 -1.81 14.47
CA ARG A 66 -2.05 -2.67 14.26
C ARG A 66 -2.49 -4.13 14.35
N LEU A 67 -2.19 -4.92 13.33
CA LEU A 67 -2.42 -6.35 13.37
C LEU A 67 -1.23 -7.03 14.05
N ASP A 68 -1.51 -7.92 14.99
CA ASP A 68 -0.53 -8.87 15.48
C ASP A 68 -0.47 -10.06 14.51
N ARG A 69 0.75 -10.46 14.13
CA ARG A 69 1.00 -11.58 13.20
C ARG A 69 0.47 -12.91 13.75
N SER A 70 0.18 -13.00 15.05
CA SER A 70 -0.37 -14.20 15.70
C SER A 70 -1.86 -14.49 15.39
N VAL A 71 -2.60 -13.57 14.75
CA VAL A 71 -4.07 -13.56 14.78
C VAL A 71 -4.73 -14.07 13.50
N GLY A 72 -4.48 -15.32 13.08
CA GLY A 72 -5.32 -15.99 12.07
C GLY A 72 -5.51 -15.26 10.73
N TYR A 73 -4.54 -14.41 10.34
CA TYR A 73 -4.50 -13.80 9.03
C TYR A 73 -3.62 -14.64 8.10
N ASP A 74 -4.07 -14.79 6.87
CA ASP A 74 -3.34 -15.45 5.81
C ASP A 74 -3.04 -14.49 4.67
N TRP A 75 -1.96 -14.77 3.95
CA TRP A 75 -1.66 -14.10 2.71
C TRP A 75 -2.49 -14.70 1.58
N PHE A 76 -3.09 -13.83 0.78
CA PHE A 76 -3.81 -14.18 -0.43
C PHE A 76 -3.18 -13.47 -1.62
N LEU A 77 -2.89 -14.24 -2.67
CA LEU A 77 -2.46 -13.74 -3.95
C LEU A 77 -3.67 -13.45 -4.82
N ALA A 78 -3.91 -12.17 -5.09
CA ALA A 78 -4.94 -11.69 -6.00
C ALA A 78 -4.31 -11.43 -7.37
N ARG A 79 -4.73 -12.21 -8.38
CA ARG A 79 -4.47 -11.88 -9.78
C ARG A 79 -5.63 -11.06 -10.31
N MET A 80 -5.32 -9.95 -10.95
CA MET A 80 -6.30 -8.97 -11.37
C MET A 80 -5.98 -8.40 -12.74
N SER A 81 -7.02 -8.00 -13.45
CA SER A 81 -6.92 -7.17 -14.64
C SER A 81 -7.50 -5.80 -14.30
N VAL A 82 -6.68 -4.75 -14.32
CA VAL A 82 -7.06 -3.37 -14.00
C VAL A 82 -6.81 -2.53 -15.23
N ARG A 83 -7.86 -1.97 -15.84
CA ARG A 83 -7.77 -1.20 -17.09
C ARG A 83 -6.98 -1.93 -18.21
N GLY A 84 -7.14 -3.25 -18.33
CA GLY A 84 -6.43 -4.08 -19.31
C GLY A 84 -5.00 -4.50 -18.91
N VAL A 85 -4.48 -4.02 -17.78
CA VAL A 85 -3.18 -4.42 -17.24
C VAL A 85 -3.34 -5.59 -16.28
N ASN A 86 -2.61 -6.67 -16.53
CA ASN A 86 -2.55 -7.81 -15.62
C ASN A 86 -1.54 -7.54 -14.50
N ALA A 87 -2.02 -7.56 -13.25
CA ALA A 87 -1.22 -7.37 -12.06
C ALA A 87 -1.47 -8.50 -11.05
N ILE A 88 -0.48 -8.66 -10.18
CA ILE A 88 -0.54 -9.56 -9.03
C ILE A 88 -0.36 -8.67 -7.82
N ASP A 89 -1.29 -8.73 -6.88
CA ASP A 89 -1.15 -8.10 -5.58
C ASP A 89 -1.37 -9.12 -4.46
N THR A 90 -0.81 -8.85 -3.30
CA THR A 90 -0.98 -9.66 -2.10
C THR A 90 -1.85 -8.93 -1.07
N VAL A 91 -2.70 -9.70 -0.41
CA VAL A 91 -3.63 -9.21 0.59
C VAL A 91 -3.48 -10.04 1.84
N LEU A 92 -3.32 -9.39 2.98
CA LEU A 92 -3.39 -10.05 4.29
C LEU A 92 -4.85 -10.00 4.77
N ALA A 93 -5.48 -11.15 5.02
CA ALA A 93 -6.89 -11.24 5.44
C ALA A 93 -7.18 -12.50 6.27
N LYS A 94 -8.30 -12.53 7.01
CA LYS A 94 -8.73 -13.70 7.81
C LYS A 94 -9.32 -14.84 6.99
N GLY A 95 -9.59 -14.62 5.70
CA GLY A 95 -10.22 -15.59 4.84
C GLY A 95 -10.39 -15.08 3.42
N SER A 96 -10.78 -15.97 2.51
CA SER A 96 -10.90 -15.67 1.07
C SER A 96 -11.99 -14.62 0.78
N GLY A 97 -13.07 -14.59 1.55
CA GLY A 97 -14.13 -13.59 1.43
C GLY A 97 -13.62 -12.18 1.74
N ASP A 98 -12.88 -12.03 2.85
CA ASP A 98 -12.29 -10.74 3.24
C ASP A 98 -11.17 -10.32 2.29
N ALA A 99 -10.33 -11.27 1.87
CA ALA A 99 -9.29 -11.01 0.88
C ALA A 99 -9.89 -10.50 -0.45
N ARG A 100 -11.01 -11.08 -0.90
CA ARG A 100 -11.72 -10.61 -2.08
C ARG A 100 -12.26 -9.20 -1.89
N ARG A 101 -12.90 -8.91 -0.75
CA ARG A 101 -13.43 -7.57 -0.42
C ARG A 101 -12.32 -6.51 -0.40
N ILE A 102 -11.20 -6.79 0.26
CA ILE A 102 -10.04 -5.89 0.30
C ILE A 102 -9.48 -5.67 -1.11
N ALA A 103 -9.26 -6.74 -1.89
CA ALA A 103 -8.77 -6.62 -3.26
C ALA A 103 -9.73 -5.80 -4.15
N THR A 104 -11.04 -6.02 -4.03
CA THR A 104 -12.02 -5.21 -4.77
C THR A 104 -12.04 -3.75 -4.32
N SER A 105 -11.84 -3.48 -3.02
CA SER A 105 -11.76 -2.10 -2.51
C SER A 105 -10.52 -1.37 -3.03
N ARG A 106 -9.35 -2.03 -3.03
CA ARG A 106 -8.10 -1.46 -3.58
C ARG A 106 -8.15 -1.20 -5.08
N PHE A 107 -8.90 -2.02 -5.82
CA PHE A 107 -8.96 -1.99 -7.27
C PHE A 107 -10.42 -1.93 -7.74
N PRO A 108 -11.12 -0.80 -7.52
CA PRO A 108 -12.55 -0.69 -7.82
C PRO A 108 -12.85 -0.84 -9.31
N GLU A 109 -11.92 -0.44 -10.17
CA GLU A 109 -12.00 -0.61 -11.64
C GLU A 109 -11.38 -1.94 -12.12
N GLY A 110 -10.92 -2.79 -11.19
CA GLY A 110 -10.26 -4.04 -11.46
C GLY A 110 -11.20 -5.23 -11.43
N ARG A 111 -10.93 -6.23 -12.28
CA ARG A 111 -11.54 -7.56 -12.18
C ARG A 111 -10.55 -8.53 -11.53
N ILE A 112 -10.95 -9.14 -10.42
CA ILE A 112 -10.21 -10.25 -9.81
C ILE A 112 -10.40 -11.50 -10.69
N VAL A 113 -9.29 -11.97 -11.27
CA VAL A 113 -9.24 -13.17 -12.12
C VAL A 113 -9.12 -14.42 -11.26
N SER A 114 -8.25 -14.39 -10.25
CA SER A 114 -8.09 -15.49 -9.31
C SER A 114 -7.64 -14.98 -7.94
N LEU A 115 -8.03 -15.69 -6.88
CA LEU A 115 -7.60 -15.41 -5.51
C LEU A 115 -7.17 -16.71 -4.84
N ILE A 116 -5.90 -16.81 -4.46
CA ILE A 116 -5.30 -18.04 -3.95
C ILE A 116 -4.65 -17.76 -2.60
N LYS A 117 -4.91 -18.60 -1.59
CA LYS A 117 -4.19 -18.54 -0.31
C LYS A 117 -2.73 -18.96 -0.53
N LEU A 118 -1.79 -18.11 -0.16
CA LEU A 118 -0.37 -18.44 -0.10
C LEU A 118 -0.13 -19.34 1.11
N ARG A 119 0.34 -20.56 0.86
CA ARG A 119 0.64 -21.54 1.91
C ARG A 119 2.03 -21.32 2.52
N ASN A 120 2.95 -20.81 1.73
CA ASN A 120 4.29 -20.42 2.13
C ASN A 120 4.60 -19.01 1.58
N ALA A 121 5.49 -18.32 2.31
CA ALA A 121 6.02 -17.01 1.93
C ALA A 121 7.35 -17.12 1.16
N ASP A 122 7.79 -18.34 0.84
CA ASP A 122 9.07 -18.58 0.18
C ASP A 122 9.10 -17.90 -1.20
N GLY A 123 10.17 -17.17 -1.47
CA GLY A 123 10.33 -16.39 -2.69
C GLY A 123 9.64 -15.03 -2.67
N TYR A 124 8.86 -14.70 -1.63
CA TYR A 124 8.24 -13.38 -1.47
C TYR A 124 9.06 -12.50 -0.52
N ALA A 125 9.13 -11.21 -0.84
CA ALA A 125 9.73 -10.18 0.00
C ALA A 125 8.87 -8.92 0.00
N PHE A 126 9.09 -8.05 1.00
CA PHE A 126 8.52 -6.72 0.96
C PHE A 126 9.36 -5.84 0.04
N PHE A 127 8.69 -5.17 -0.87
CA PHE A 127 9.27 -4.12 -1.70
C PHE A 127 8.69 -2.79 -1.26
N GLU A 128 9.56 -1.80 -1.10
CA GLU A 128 9.21 -0.42 -0.75
C GLU A 128 9.29 0.45 -2.01
N THR A 129 8.37 1.39 -2.15
CA THR A 129 8.48 2.48 -3.12
C THR A 129 8.08 3.80 -2.48
N THR A 130 8.55 4.91 -3.03
CA THR A 130 7.94 6.24 -2.78
C THR A 130 6.98 6.57 -3.91
N VAL A 131 5.78 7.03 -3.55
CA VAL A 131 4.71 7.43 -4.45
C VAL A 131 4.56 8.95 -4.39
N HIS A 132 4.47 9.57 -5.56
CA HIS A 132 4.24 11.01 -5.70
C HIS A 132 2.94 11.27 -6.47
N GLY A 133 2.20 12.32 -6.11
CA GLY A 133 1.06 12.80 -6.91
C GLY A 133 -0.28 12.08 -6.70
N ALA A 134 -0.31 10.96 -5.97
CA ALA A 134 -1.58 10.32 -5.56
C ALA A 134 -2.30 11.09 -4.44
N SER A 135 -1.57 11.94 -3.70
CA SER A 135 -2.09 12.92 -2.74
C SER A 135 -1.21 14.19 -2.78
N LYS A 136 -1.51 15.20 -1.93
CA LYS A 136 -0.70 16.43 -1.84
C LYS A 136 0.72 16.21 -1.28
N LYS A 137 1.08 14.99 -0.86
CA LYS A 137 2.36 14.66 -0.20
C LYS A 137 2.94 13.36 -0.77
N ALA A 138 4.27 13.27 -0.84
CA ALA A 138 4.93 12.01 -1.15
C ALA A 138 4.94 11.08 0.07
N PHE A 139 4.67 9.79 -0.15
CA PHE A 139 4.61 8.79 0.92
C PHE A 139 5.23 7.46 0.47
N LYS A 140 5.50 6.58 1.44
CA LYS A 140 6.02 5.23 1.19
C LYS A 140 4.90 4.21 1.18
N ASP A 141 4.94 3.29 0.23
CA ASP A 141 4.06 2.12 0.22
C ASP A 141 4.87 0.83 0.08
N PHE A 142 4.28 -0.27 0.55
CA PHE A 142 4.87 -1.59 0.54
C PHE A 142 4.00 -2.59 -0.24
N ALA A 143 4.66 -3.44 -1.02
CA ALA A 143 4.05 -4.56 -1.69
C ALA A 143 4.79 -5.85 -1.30
N PHE A 144 4.07 -6.87 -0.88
CA PHE A 144 4.64 -8.20 -0.70
C PHE A 144 4.54 -8.95 -2.03
N ALA A 145 5.67 -9.31 -2.64
CA ALA A 145 5.72 -9.83 -4.00
C ALA A 145 6.89 -10.81 -4.17
N ASP A 146 6.83 -11.63 -5.22
CA ASP A 146 7.86 -12.62 -5.60
C ASP A 146 8.99 -12.04 -6.47
N GLY A 147 9.06 -10.71 -6.60
CA GLY A 147 10.12 -10.02 -7.32
C GLY A 147 9.79 -8.57 -7.69
N THR A 148 10.83 -7.80 -8.02
CA THR A 148 10.73 -6.36 -8.32
C THR A 148 9.78 -6.05 -9.47
N ALA A 149 9.72 -6.91 -10.49
CA ALA A 149 8.84 -6.72 -11.64
C ALA A 149 7.35 -6.79 -11.24
N ASN A 150 6.98 -7.75 -10.39
CA ASN A 150 5.61 -7.90 -9.91
C ASN A 150 5.27 -6.82 -8.88
N ALA A 151 6.20 -6.46 -7.99
CA ALA A 151 6.03 -5.31 -7.10
C ALA A 151 5.77 -4.00 -7.88
N ARG A 152 6.56 -3.72 -8.93
CA ARG A 152 6.38 -2.55 -9.78
C ARG A 152 5.01 -2.54 -10.46
N LYS A 153 4.56 -3.69 -10.99
CA LYS A 153 3.21 -3.82 -11.57
C LYS A 153 2.13 -3.54 -10.52
N ALA A 154 2.25 -4.13 -9.32
CA ALA A 154 1.31 -3.90 -8.22
C ALA A 154 1.21 -2.41 -7.87
N PHE A 155 2.34 -1.72 -7.71
CA PHE A 155 2.33 -0.28 -7.46
C PHE A 155 1.70 0.51 -8.60
N SER A 156 2.00 0.16 -9.86
CA SER A 156 1.47 0.86 -11.04
C SER A 156 -0.05 0.76 -11.15
N VAL A 157 -0.64 -0.36 -10.74
CA VAL A 157 -2.10 -0.50 -10.72
C VAL A 157 -2.75 0.10 -9.47
N ARG A 158 -2.04 0.16 -8.33
CA ARG A 158 -2.52 0.83 -7.10
C ARG A 158 -2.55 2.35 -7.26
N TYR A 159 -1.61 2.90 -8.03
CA TYR A 159 -1.42 4.34 -8.19
C TYR A 159 -1.36 4.71 -9.68
N PRO A 160 -2.47 4.59 -10.44
CA PRO A 160 -2.45 4.83 -11.88
C PRO A 160 -2.07 6.26 -12.26
N ASP A 161 -2.44 7.23 -11.41
CA ASP A 161 -2.13 8.66 -11.60
C ASP A 161 -0.88 9.10 -10.80
N GLY A 162 -0.30 8.17 -10.04
CA GLY A 162 0.87 8.43 -9.20
C GLY A 162 2.18 8.16 -9.94
N LYS A 163 3.19 9.00 -9.70
CA LYS A 163 4.56 8.70 -10.11
C LYS A 163 5.22 7.80 -9.08
N ILE A 164 5.59 6.60 -9.50
CA ILE A 164 6.31 5.61 -8.69
C ILE A 164 7.81 5.83 -8.91
N SER A 165 8.54 5.97 -7.80
CA SER A 165 10.01 6.12 -7.80
C SER A 165 10.72 4.75 -7.89
N SER A 166 11.89 4.61 -7.27
CA SER A 166 12.62 3.34 -7.20
C SER A 166 11.83 2.33 -6.35
N VAL A 167 11.74 1.08 -6.85
CA VAL A 167 11.21 -0.06 -6.12
C VAL A 167 12.38 -0.85 -5.56
N THR A 168 12.45 -0.99 -4.24
CA THR A 168 13.59 -1.57 -3.54
C THR A 168 13.14 -2.73 -2.65
N ASP A 169 13.85 -3.85 -2.69
CA ASP A 169 13.65 -4.97 -1.77
C ASP A 169 14.09 -4.54 -0.35
N VAL A 170 13.21 -4.70 0.63
CA VAL A 170 13.43 -4.32 2.03
C VAL A 170 13.38 -5.58 2.90
N ARG A 171 14.43 -6.39 2.78
CA ARG A 171 14.73 -7.50 3.70
C ARG A 171 15.34 -7.01 5.00
#